data_AF-A0AAN6Q346-F1
#
_entry.id   AF-A0AAN6Q346-F1
#
_cell.length_a   1.000
_cell.length_b   1.000
_cell.length_c   1.000
_cell.angle_alpha   90.00
_cell.angle_beta   90.00
_cell.angle_gamma   90.00
#
_symmetry.space_group_name_H-M   'P 1'
#
loop_
_entity.id
_entity.type
_entity.pdbx_description
1 polymer ?
#
loop_
_entity_poly.entity_id
_entity_poly.type
_entity_poly.pdbx_seq_one_letter_code
_entity_poly.pdbx_strand_id
1 'polypeptide(L)'
;MTRSWTPTLSVAYSSAANAPFGVSLLLTAAPDNKAQYLSELRAHVASVQQRVNRELTARMEEDKAREPGATAANGGAAKAVDDEREEENYGEEMQEEED
;
A
#
# COMPACT_ATOMS: atom_id res chain seq x y z
N MET A 1 -37.31 -21.81 -8.62
CA MET A 1 -35.86 -21.82 -8.82
C MET A 1 -35.26 -20.64 -8.07
N THR A 2 -34.68 -20.84 -6.89
CA THR A 2 -33.99 -19.78 -6.16
C THR A 2 -32.60 -19.61 -6.76
N ARG A 3 -32.33 -18.44 -7.33
CA ARG A 3 -31.01 -18.11 -7.89
C ARG A 3 -30.06 -17.91 -6.70
N SER A 4 -29.15 -18.85 -6.47
CA SER A 4 -28.10 -18.69 -5.47
C SER A 4 -27.13 -17.60 -5.93
N TRP A 5 -27.17 -16.45 -5.26
CA TRP A 5 -26.17 -15.40 -5.42
C TRP A 5 -25.07 -15.64 -4.39
N THR A 6 -23.89 -16.06 -4.83
CA THR A 6 -22.67 -16.10 -4.00
C THR A 6 -21.93 -14.78 -4.18
N PRO A 7 -21.87 -13.92 -3.14
CA PRO A 7 -21.16 -12.66 -3.23
C PRO A 7 -19.64 -12.87 -3.34
N THR A 8 -18.96 -11.87 -3.90
CA THR A 8 -17.51 -11.88 -4.03
C THR A 8 -16.95 -10.55 -3.56
N LEU A 9 -15.91 -10.59 -2.71
CA LEU A 9 -15.09 -9.43 -2.41
C LEU A 9 -13.99 -9.32 -3.47
N SER A 10 -13.98 -8.22 -4.21
CA SER A 10 -13.00 -8.00 -5.27
C SER A 10 -12.28 -6.67 -5.11
N VAL A 11 -11.00 -6.66 -5.46
CA VAL A 11 -10.16 -5.46 -5.57
C VAL A 11 -9.45 -5.49 -6.90
N ALA A 12 -9.30 -4.32 -7.53
CA ALA A 12 -8.54 -4.15 -8.75
C ALA A 12 -7.71 -2.89 -8.63
N TYR A 13 -6.43 -2.99 -8.98
CA TYR A 13 -5.49 -1.90 -9.04
C TYR A 13 -5.01 -1.72 -10.47
N SER A 14 -4.89 -0.46 -10.89
CA SER A 14 -4.36 -0.06 -12.17
C SER A 14 -3.45 1.15 -11.99
N SER A 15 -2.37 1.19 -12.76
CA SER A 15 -1.41 2.30 -12.80
C SER A 15 -0.81 2.40 -14.20
N ALA A 16 -0.35 3.59 -14.57
CA ALA A 16 0.38 3.80 -15.81
C ALA A 16 1.81 3.23 -15.76
N ALA A 17 2.42 3.22 -14.57
CA ALA A 17 3.82 2.84 -14.37
C ALA A 17 4.00 1.40 -13.87
N ASN A 18 2.97 0.83 -13.23
CA ASN A 18 3.04 -0.48 -12.60
C ASN A 18 1.97 -1.44 -13.15
N ALA A 19 2.32 -2.72 -13.34
CA ALA A 19 1.41 -3.72 -13.90
C ALA A 19 0.12 -3.87 -13.08
N PRO A 20 -1.07 -4.06 -13.68
CA PRO A 20 -2.31 -4.19 -12.91
C PRO A 20 -2.29 -5.44 -12.02
N PHE A 21 -2.97 -5.38 -10.87
CA PHE A 21 -3.20 -6.57 -10.04
C PHE A 21 -4.62 -6.57 -9.49
N GLY A 22 -5.10 -7.75 -9.10
CA GLY A 22 -6.43 -7.92 -8.55
C GLY A 22 -6.53 -9.07 -7.57
N VAL A 23 -7.54 -8.99 -6.71
CA VAL A 23 -7.91 -10.03 -5.76
C VAL A 23 -9.40 -10.28 -5.89
N SER A 24 -9.81 -11.54 -5.85
CA SER A 24 -11.22 -11.92 -5.85
C SER A 24 -11.42 -13.09 -4.89
N LEU A 25 -12.27 -12.90 -3.88
CA LEU A 25 -12.53 -13.86 -2.81
C LEU A 25 -14.03 -14.11 -2.70
N LEU A 26 -14.43 -15.36 -2.90
CA LEU A 26 -15.83 -15.78 -2.78
C LEU A 26 -16.25 -15.81 -1.32
N LEU A 27 -17.46 -15.33 -1.03
CA LEU A 27 -18.11 -15.53 0.26
C LEU A 27 -18.97 -16.80 0.17
N THR A 28 -18.53 -17.82 0.89
CA THR A 28 -19.13 -19.17 0.87
C THR A 28 -20.21 -19.34 1.93
N ALA A 29 -20.19 -18.53 2.99
CA ALA A 29 -21.21 -18.51 4.00
C ALA A 29 -22.56 -18.07 3.42
N ALA A 30 -23.61 -18.83 3.77
CA ALA A 30 -24.96 -18.52 3.35
C ALA A 30 -25.40 -17.15 3.93
N PRO A 31 -26.09 -16.29 3.16
CA PRO A 31 -26.45 -14.94 3.61
C PRO A 31 -27.38 -14.90 4.84
N ASP A 32 -28.16 -15.96 5.04
CA ASP A 32 -29.03 -16.19 6.19
C ASP A 32 -28.25 -16.51 7.47
N ASN A 33 -27.03 -17.06 7.36
CA ASN A 33 -26.08 -17.16 8.46
C ASN A 33 -25.22 -15.88 8.56
N LYS A 34 -25.85 -14.81 9.05
CA LYS A 34 -25.23 -13.47 9.19
C LYS A 34 -23.91 -13.49 9.97
N ALA A 35 -23.83 -14.25 11.06
CA ALA A 35 -22.64 -14.28 11.90
C ALA A 35 -21.44 -14.88 11.15
N GLN A 36 -21.64 -16.02 10.48
CA GLN A 36 -20.61 -16.67 9.68
C GLN A 36 -20.21 -15.82 8.47
N TYR A 37 -21.20 -15.25 7.76
CA TYR A 37 -20.97 -14.35 6.63
C TYR A 37 -20.11 -13.15 7.00
N LEU A 38 -20.43 -12.47 8.11
CA LEU A 38 -19.65 -11.30 8.55
C LEU A 38 -18.27 -11.71 9.09
N SER A 39 -18.12 -12.90 9.68
CA SER A 39 -16.82 -13.42 10.08
C SER A 39 -15.91 -13.66 8.88
N GLU A 40 -16.43 -14.35 7.85
CA GLU A 40 -15.72 -14.62 6.61
C GLU A 40 -15.36 -13.33 5.87
N LEU A 41 -16.31 -12.40 5.77
CA LEU A 41 -16.07 -11.10 5.15
C LEU A 41 -14.94 -10.32 5.83
N ARG A 42 -14.90 -10.28 7.17
CA ARG A 42 -13.82 -9.60 7.90
C ARG A 42 -12.46 -10.26 7.66
N ALA A 43 -12.42 -11.60 7.64
CA ALA A 43 -11.20 -12.34 7.32
C ALA A 43 -10.70 -12.04 5.90
N HIS A 44 -11.61 -12.01 4.92
CA HIS A 44 -11.29 -11.64 3.54
C HIS A 44 -10.81 -10.19 3.41
N VAL A 45 -11.43 -9.25 4.12
CA VAL A 45 -10.98 -7.85 4.14
C VAL A 45 -9.56 -7.73 4.71
N ALA A 46 -9.27 -8.38 5.83
CA ALA A 46 -7.92 -8.37 6.41
C ALA A 46 -6.87 -8.98 5.45
N SER A 47 -7.22 -10.08 4.79
CA SER A 47 -6.37 -10.72 3.78
C SER A 47 -6.11 -9.81 2.56
N VAL A 48 -7.15 -9.17 2.02
CA VAL A 48 -7.01 -8.22 0.90
C VAL A 48 -6.14 -7.04 1.32
N GLN A 49 -6.35 -6.48 2.51
CA GLN A 49 -5.53 -5.39 3.03
C GLN A 49 -4.05 -5.77 3.11
N GLN A 50 -3.73 -6.94 3.68
CA GLN A 50 -2.35 -7.43 3.74
C GLN A 50 -1.73 -7.59 2.34
N ARG A 51 -2.47 -8.15 1.38
CA ARG A 51 -2.01 -8.35 0.01
C ARG A 51 -1.76 -7.01 -0.71
N VAL A 52 -2.71 -6.08 -0.61
CA VAL A 52 -2.58 -4.74 -1.21
C VAL A 52 -1.39 -4.00 -0.61
N ASN A 53 -1.23 -4.00 0.71
CA ASN A 53 -0.10 -3.34 1.36
C ASN A 53 1.24 -3.92 0.90
N ARG A 54 1.35 -5.26 0.85
CA ARG A 54 2.57 -5.92 0.37
C ARG A 54 2.89 -5.52 -1.08
N GLU A 55 1.90 -5.59 -1.96
CA GLU A 55 2.08 -5.33 -3.38
C GLU A 55 2.47 -3.86 -3.63
N LEU A 56 1.80 -2.92 -2.97
CA LEU A 56 2.14 -1.50 -3.10
C LEU A 56 3.51 -1.18 -2.48
N THR A 57 3.87 -1.82 -1.37
CA THR A 57 5.19 -1.62 -0.76
C THR A 57 6.31 -2.11 -1.66
N ALA A 58 6.19 -3.32 -2.22
CA ALA A 58 7.16 -3.86 -3.18
C ALA A 58 7.33 -2.93 -4.39
N ARG A 59 6.22 -2.39 -4.92
CA ARG A 59 6.27 -1.45 -6.05
C ARG A 59 6.90 -0.12 -5.70
N MET A 60 6.68 0.41 -4.49
CA MET A 60 7.37 1.62 -4.03
C MET A 60 8.89 1.39 -3.97
N GLU A 61 9.33 0.22 -3.54
CA GLU A 61 10.76 -0.14 -3.54
C GLU A 61 11.33 -0.28 -4.96
N GLU A 62 10.59 -0.93 -5.86
CA GLU A 62 10.96 -1.04 -7.28
C GLU A 62 10.99 0.33 -7.99
N ASP A 63 10.03 1.19 -7.69
CA ASP A 63 9.94 2.55 -8.23
C ASP A 63 11.11 3.39 -7.71
N LYS A 64 11.41 3.33 -6.40
CA LYS A 64 12.57 3.98 -5.80
C LYS A 64 13.89 3.52 -6.42
N ALA A 65 14.01 2.23 -6.77
CA ALA A 65 15.20 1.71 -7.45
C ALA A 65 15.33 2.19 -8.91
N ARG A 66 14.22 2.57 -9.55
CA ARG A 66 14.18 3.10 -10.93
C ARG A 66 14.45 4.60 -11.01
N GLU A 67 14.33 5.34 -9.92
CA GLU A 67 14.59 6.79 -9.93
C GLU A 67 16.04 7.09 -10.35
N PRO A 68 16.25 8.04 -11.28
CA PRO A 68 17.59 8.47 -11.67
C PRO A 68 18.30 9.11 -10.47
N GLY A 69 19.20 8.35 -9.84
CA GLY A 69 19.88 8.68 -8.58
C GLY A 69 19.93 7.52 -7.58
N ALA A 70 19.12 6.47 -7.77
CA ALA A 70 19.05 5.32 -6.86
C ALA A 70 20.27 4.39 -6.88
N THR A 71 21.09 4.44 -7.94
CA THR A 71 22.37 3.71 -8.03
C THR A 71 23.50 4.33 -7.20
N ALA A 72 23.28 5.46 -6.52
CA ALA A 72 24.25 6.04 -5.59
C ALA A 72 24.22 5.40 -4.18
N ALA A 73 23.32 4.45 -3.91
CA ALA A 73 23.24 3.80 -2.59
C ALA A 73 24.39 2.81 -2.29
N ASN A 74 25.31 2.57 -3.24
CA ASN A 74 26.56 1.86 -2.97
C ASN A 74 27.83 2.67 -3.28
N GLY A 75 27.73 3.99 -3.37
CA GLY A 75 28.92 4.84 -3.45
C GLY A 75 28.61 6.31 -3.69
N GLY A 76 28.85 7.13 -2.68
CA GLY A 76 29.25 8.53 -2.86
C GLY A 76 28.21 9.60 -2.53
N ALA A 77 28.00 9.83 -1.24
CA ALA A 77 28.01 11.15 -0.58
C ALA A 77 26.96 12.25 -0.92
N ALA A 78 26.07 12.10 -1.91
CA ALA A 78 25.19 13.22 -2.28
C ALA A 78 23.82 13.25 -1.57
N LYS A 79 23.29 12.11 -1.10
CA LYS A 79 21.91 12.03 -0.59
C LYS A 79 21.80 11.84 0.94
N ALA A 80 22.87 11.35 1.59
CA ALA A 80 22.89 11.26 3.06
C ALA A 80 22.97 12.63 3.76
N VAL A 81 23.50 13.65 3.06
CA VAL A 81 23.63 15.01 3.60
C VAL A 81 22.27 15.73 3.62
N ASP A 82 21.30 15.30 2.81
CA ASP A 82 19.98 15.94 2.74
C ASP A 82 19.07 15.41 3.86
N ASP A 83 18.96 14.08 4.02
CA ASP A 83 18.15 13.47 5.07
C ASP A 83 18.66 13.79 6.49
N GLU A 84 19.98 13.80 6.73
CA GLU A 84 20.54 14.10 8.06
C GLU A 84 20.48 15.60 8.41
N ARG A 85 20.58 16.48 7.40
CA ARG A 85 20.34 17.92 7.57
C ARG A 85 18.87 18.24 7.82
N GLU A 86 17.95 17.50 7.20
CA GLU A 86 16.52 17.63 7.45
C GLU A 86 16.13 17.14 8.86
N GLU A 87 16.75 16.07 9.38
CA GLU A 87 16.50 15.58 10.75
C GLU A 87 17.10 16.48 11.85
N GLU A 88 18.24 17.13 11.62
CA GLU A 88 18.85 18.05 12.59
C GLU A 88 18.05 19.36 12.79
N ASN A 89 17.17 19.72 11.85
CA ASN A 89 16.35 20.93 11.92
C ASN A 89 14.91 20.66 12.44
N TYR A 90 14.59 19.42 12.80
CA TYR A 90 13.31 19.05 13.41
C TYR A 90 13.31 19.40 14.92
N GLY A 91 13.36 20.71 15.24
CA GLY A 91 13.35 21.15 16.64
C GLY A 91 13.46 22.65 16.89
N GLU A 92 13.84 23.46 15.91
CA GLU A 92 13.86 24.92 16.05
C GLU A 92 12.76 25.53 15.16
N GLU A 93 11.80 26.21 15.78
CA GLU A 93 10.88 27.06 15.05
C GLU A 93 11.72 28.13 14.34
N MET A 94 11.79 28.10 13.01
CA MET A 94 12.41 29.13 12.18
C MET A 94 11.76 30.47 12.50
N GLN A 95 12.32 31.19 13.46
CA GLN A 95 11.97 32.57 13.73
C GLN A 95 12.57 33.35 12.55
N GLU A 96 11.73 33.62 11.55
CA GLU A 96 12.05 34.58 10.51
C GLU A 96 12.31 35.93 11.21
N GLU A 97 13.58 36.31 11.37
CA GLU A 97 13.92 37.69 11.73
C GLU A 97 13.59 38.57 10.52
N GLU A 98 12.49 39.31 10.64
CA GLU A 98 12.09 40.41 9.76
C GLU A 98 13.14 41.54 9.82
N ASP A 99 13.68 41.94 8.66
CA ASP A 99 14.35 43.23 8.45
C ASP A 99 13.37 44.25 7.85
#